data_AF-A0AAU4B0Y7-F1
#
_entry.id   AF-A0AAU4B0Y7-F1
#
_cell.length_a   1.000
_cell.length_b   1.000
_cell.length_c   1.000
_cell.angle_alpha   90.00
_cell.angle_beta   90.00
_cell.angle_gamma   90.00
#
_symmetry.space_group_name_H-M   'P 1'
#
loop_
_entity.id
_entity.type
_entity.pdbx_description
1 polymer ?
#
loop_
_entity_poly.entity_id
_entity_poly.type
_entity_poly.pdbx_seq_one_letter_code
_entity_poly.pdbx_strand_id
1 'polypeptide(L)'
;MTTDAPLWVHCGQGAGPGDPFAGCTGITVTASGRCLADADATEQTAYLASLSPGADLDLRGTTIGRQLLSRILSVMVDPATRRATLGTARFDSAIFTGDARFDSVAFAGDAWFTSVTFAGVARFTWATFAGVAWFDSATFTGVAWFDSATFTRNASFTSAVFESTRDVGPLVCAGVLDLSTASFAMPVALQVAAWRVVCRRTRWAQAATVWVRYAEVDLSDAVVDHPLAVATRQRPFDGLRGPLDESAMGSARAQAKVVSLRGVDAAHLVLTDLDLSACLFCGTIHLDLLRLEGRCPFGLPNPAGIHWRRGLPVRHTQRLLLAEEQHWRHSRHHPVPGWLPAPPGVDIVEPPALAALYRALRKSYEDSRNEPGAADFYYGEMEMRRADPTIAPAERGLLNIYWALSGYGLRAARAVGWLLAAVALTMLLMMLWGLPAHDTATRSTGTVTGRRIILTTDASAPENPTGPPGDRLTTGRFEKSLRVVVNSVIFRSSGQDLTTTGTYTEMASRLTEPVLLGLAALAVRGRIKR
;
A
#
# COMPACT_ATOMS: atom_id res chain seq x y z
N MET A 1 -37.25 0.24 1.88
CA MET A 1 -38.38 0.56 2.78
C MET A 1 -38.69 -0.69 3.57
N THR A 2 -38.04 -0.86 4.72
CA THR A 2 -38.39 -1.90 5.68
C THR A 2 -39.62 -1.43 6.45
N THR A 3 -40.71 -2.16 6.24
CA THR A 3 -42.00 -2.08 6.94
C THR A 3 -41.88 -2.65 8.35
N ASP A 4 -40.97 -2.11 9.17
CA ASP A 4 -40.89 -2.45 10.59
C ASP A 4 -41.44 -1.29 11.42
N ALA A 5 -42.27 -1.62 12.40
CA ALA A 5 -42.85 -0.68 13.34
C ALA A 5 -41.74 0.13 14.06
N PRO A 6 -41.89 1.45 14.24
CA PRO A 6 -40.96 2.20 15.09
C PRO A 6 -40.98 1.62 16.50
N LEU A 7 -39.80 1.49 17.11
CA LEU A 7 -39.62 0.94 18.47
C LEU A 7 -40.10 1.90 19.60
N TRP A 8 -40.80 2.97 19.25
CA TRP A 8 -41.29 3.99 20.17
C TRP A 8 -42.77 4.27 19.97
N VAL A 9 -43.39 4.88 20.99
CA VAL A 9 -44.76 5.39 20.89
C VAL A 9 -44.77 6.54 19.89
N HIS A 10 -45.47 6.35 18.78
CA HIS A 10 -45.51 7.28 17.66
C HIS A 10 -46.89 7.92 17.52
N CYS A 11 -46.93 9.07 16.87
CA CYS A 11 -48.08 9.96 16.78
C CYS A 11 -49.27 9.33 16.03
N GLY A 12 -49.03 8.54 14.98
CA GLY A 12 -50.05 7.82 14.22
C GLY A 12 -51.06 8.69 13.48
N GLN A 13 -50.89 10.02 13.48
CA GLN A 13 -51.80 10.95 12.79
C GLN A 13 -51.75 10.71 11.28
N GLY A 14 -52.92 10.62 10.65
CA GLY A 14 -53.04 10.34 9.22
C GLY A 14 -52.99 8.85 8.83
N ALA A 15 -52.90 7.92 9.79
CA ALA A 15 -52.98 6.49 9.50
C ALA A 15 -54.39 6.10 9.03
N GLY A 16 -54.48 5.40 7.89
CA GLY A 16 -55.74 4.84 7.39
C GLY A 16 -56.13 3.54 8.12
N PRO A 17 -57.41 3.13 8.09
CA PRO A 17 -57.85 1.88 8.70
C PRO A 17 -57.24 0.69 7.93
N GLY A 18 -56.18 0.09 8.49
CA GLY A 18 -55.51 -1.10 7.95
C GLY A 18 -53.98 -1.06 7.99
N ASP A 19 -53.38 0.14 8.10
CA ASP A 19 -51.93 0.31 8.26
C ASP A 19 -51.61 1.45 9.23
N PRO A 20 -51.40 1.16 10.53
CA PRO A 20 -50.98 2.14 11.53
C PRO A 20 -49.67 2.87 11.18
N PHE A 21 -48.84 2.28 10.31
CA PHE A 21 -47.55 2.83 9.91
C PHE A 21 -47.61 3.73 8.66
N ALA A 22 -48.79 3.84 8.04
CA ALA A 22 -49.04 4.83 7.00
C ALA A 22 -49.20 6.26 7.55
N GLY A 23 -49.38 6.41 8.87
CA GLY A 23 -49.46 7.70 9.56
C GLY A 23 -48.10 8.25 10.02
N CYS A 24 -48.14 9.38 10.72
CA CYS A 24 -46.96 10.04 11.26
C CYS A 24 -46.20 9.14 12.25
N THR A 25 -44.94 8.82 11.94
CA THR A 25 -44.05 7.97 12.75
C THR A 25 -43.31 8.74 13.85
N GLY A 26 -43.60 10.04 13.97
CA GLY A 26 -42.97 10.93 14.96
C GLY A 26 -43.24 10.54 16.39
N ILE A 27 -42.20 10.58 17.23
CA ILE A 27 -42.32 10.33 18.67
C ILE A 27 -43.32 11.32 19.29
N THR A 28 -44.14 10.80 20.20
CA THR A 28 -45.09 11.61 20.95
C THR A 28 -44.37 12.41 22.05
N VAL A 29 -44.43 13.74 21.97
CA VAL A 29 -43.77 14.63 22.95
C VAL A 29 -44.74 15.56 23.67
N THR A 30 -45.98 15.69 23.15
CA THR A 30 -47.02 16.49 23.77
C THR A 30 -47.90 15.65 24.70
N ALA A 31 -48.58 16.32 25.64
CA ALA A 31 -49.54 15.67 26.54
C ALA A 31 -50.73 15.04 25.78
N SER A 32 -51.05 15.52 24.57
CA SER A 32 -52.08 14.94 23.69
C SER A 32 -51.63 13.70 22.91
N GLY A 33 -50.40 13.23 23.12
CA GLY A 33 -49.86 12.09 22.39
C GLY A 33 -49.54 12.42 20.93
N ARG A 34 -49.25 13.68 20.61
CA ARG A 34 -48.84 14.13 19.27
C ARG A 34 -47.33 14.32 19.19
N CYS A 35 -46.79 14.21 17.97
CA CYS A 35 -45.44 14.65 17.71
C CYS A 35 -45.36 16.18 17.66
N LEU A 36 -44.15 16.73 17.80
CA LEU A 36 -43.97 18.19 17.82
C LEU A 36 -44.43 18.87 16.52
N ALA A 37 -44.35 18.17 15.39
CA ALA A 37 -44.75 18.70 14.09
C ALA A 37 -46.29 18.86 13.97
N ASP A 38 -47.04 17.90 14.53
CA ASP A 38 -48.51 17.87 14.49
C ASP A 38 -49.15 18.52 15.74
N ALA A 39 -48.33 18.94 16.70
CA ALA A 39 -48.73 19.68 17.88
C ALA A 39 -49.33 21.04 17.51
N ASP A 40 -50.35 21.48 18.24
CA ASP A 40 -50.90 22.82 18.04
C ASP A 40 -49.93 23.92 18.54
N ALA A 41 -50.24 25.18 18.24
CA ALA A 41 -49.37 26.30 18.61
C ALA A 41 -49.15 26.43 20.13
N THR A 42 -50.14 26.05 20.94
CA THR A 42 -50.06 26.13 22.41
C THR A 42 -49.18 25.03 22.97
N GLU A 43 -49.35 23.79 22.47
CA GLU A 43 -48.53 22.64 22.83
C GLU A 43 -47.08 22.81 22.39
N GLN A 44 -46.84 23.31 21.17
CA GLN A 44 -45.49 23.63 20.70
C GLN A 44 -44.83 24.69 21.60
N THR A 45 -45.57 25.72 22.01
CA THR A 45 -45.03 26.78 22.87
C THR A 45 -44.70 26.23 24.26
N ALA A 46 -45.57 25.40 24.83
CA ALA A 46 -45.35 24.74 26.11
C ALA A 46 -44.13 23.81 26.07
N TYR A 47 -44.00 22.99 25.02
CA TYR A 47 -42.85 22.12 24.83
C TYR A 47 -41.55 22.93 24.68
N LEU A 48 -41.54 23.94 23.82
CA LEU A 48 -40.36 24.79 23.63
C LEU A 48 -39.96 25.53 24.93
N ALA A 49 -40.93 25.99 25.73
CA ALA A 49 -40.64 26.62 27.02
C ALA A 49 -40.06 25.67 28.07
N SER A 50 -40.23 24.35 27.90
CA SER A 50 -39.64 23.34 28.77
C SER A 50 -38.17 23.04 28.45
N LEU A 51 -37.70 23.43 27.26
CA LEU A 51 -36.32 23.21 26.83
C LEU A 51 -35.39 24.27 27.43
N SER A 52 -34.18 23.83 27.78
CA SER A 52 -33.08 24.70 28.19
C SER A 52 -31.82 24.39 27.36
N PRO A 53 -30.86 25.33 27.27
CA PRO A 53 -29.58 25.06 26.62
C PRO A 53 -28.88 23.85 27.26
N GLY A 54 -28.51 22.87 26.44
CA GLY A 54 -27.90 21.61 26.88
C GLY A 54 -28.89 20.51 27.29
N ALA A 55 -30.21 20.74 27.21
CA ALA A 55 -31.21 19.71 27.43
C ALA A 55 -31.17 18.62 26.34
N ASP A 56 -31.59 17.42 26.69
CA ASP A 56 -31.80 16.32 25.73
C ASP A 56 -32.98 16.64 24.82
N LEU A 57 -32.85 16.32 23.53
CA LEU A 57 -33.86 16.56 22.52
C LEU A 57 -34.19 15.25 21.80
N ASP A 58 -35.44 14.79 21.89
CA ASP A 58 -35.92 13.59 21.20
C ASP A 58 -37.02 13.95 20.20
N LEU A 59 -36.68 13.84 18.92
CA LEU A 59 -37.53 14.15 17.77
C LEU A 59 -37.50 13.03 16.73
N ARG A 60 -37.32 11.78 17.17
CA ARG A 60 -37.32 10.60 16.31
C ARG A 60 -38.59 10.48 15.49
N GLY A 61 -38.47 10.12 14.21
CA GLY A 61 -39.57 9.95 13.26
C GLY A 61 -40.34 11.24 12.90
N THR A 62 -39.98 12.40 13.48
CA THR A 62 -40.76 13.62 13.27
C THR A 62 -40.41 14.30 11.95
N THR A 63 -41.41 14.91 11.31
CA THR A 63 -41.21 15.70 10.10
C THR A 63 -40.96 17.16 10.48
N ILE A 64 -39.73 17.64 10.32
CA ILE A 64 -39.27 18.94 10.81
C ILE A 64 -39.09 19.91 9.64
N GLY A 65 -39.89 20.97 9.63
CA GLY A 65 -39.71 22.08 8.70
C GLY A 65 -38.63 23.08 9.16
N ARG A 66 -38.11 23.89 8.22
CA ARG A 66 -37.08 24.91 8.49
C ARG A 66 -37.44 25.85 9.65
N GLN A 67 -38.69 26.32 9.69
CA GLN A 67 -39.16 27.24 10.73
C GLN A 67 -39.20 26.57 12.11
N LEU A 68 -39.69 25.33 12.19
CA LEU A 68 -39.75 24.59 13.45
C LEU A 68 -38.35 24.34 14.01
N LEU A 69 -37.41 23.88 13.18
CA LEU A 69 -36.02 23.70 13.58
C LEU A 69 -35.39 25.00 14.09
N SER A 70 -35.61 26.12 13.39
CA SER A 70 -35.07 27.42 13.79
C SER A 70 -35.61 27.88 15.15
N ARG A 71 -36.89 27.61 15.44
CA ARG A 71 -37.50 27.92 16.73
C ARG A 71 -36.89 27.06 17.85
N ILE A 72 -36.76 25.75 17.63
CA ILE A 72 -36.14 24.83 18.59
C ILE A 72 -34.72 25.30 18.94
N LEU A 73 -33.88 25.50 17.92
CA LEU A 73 -32.48 25.89 18.14
C LEU A 73 -32.35 27.27 18.79
N SER A 74 -33.26 28.21 18.51
CA SER A 74 -33.24 29.55 19.11
C SER A 74 -33.43 29.53 20.63
N VAL A 75 -34.21 28.59 21.15
CA VAL A 75 -34.44 28.43 22.60
C VAL A 75 -33.26 27.74 23.28
N MET A 76 -32.49 26.96 22.54
CA MET A 76 -31.35 26.20 23.05
C MET A 76 -30.02 26.97 22.97
N VAL A 77 -30.05 28.26 22.58
CA VAL A 77 -28.87 29.12 22.57
C VAL A 77 -28.45 29.45 24.00
N ASP A 78 -27.26 29.02 24.38
CA ASP A 78 -26.65 29.39 25.65
C ASP A 78 -26.22 30.87 25.60
N PRO A 79 -26.67 31.72 26.55
CA PRO A 79 -26.34 33.14 26.57
C PRO A 79 -24.84 33.42 26.76
N ALA A 80 -24.08 32.52 27.39
CA ALA A 80 -22.64 32.71 27.60
C ALA A 80 -21.84 32.47 26.31
N THR A 81 -22.14 31.39 25.60
CA THR A 81 -21.40 30.99 24.38
C THR A 81 -22.00 31.55 23.09
N ARG A 82 -23.26 32.03 23.13
CA ARG A 82 -24.08 32.41 21.98
C ARG A 82 -24.16 31.31 20.90
N ARG A 83 -24.07 30.06 21.33
CA ARG A 83 -24.20 28.87 20.49
C ARG A 83 -25.37 28.03 20.99
N ALA A 84 -26.09 27.41 20.07
CA ALA A 84 -27.09 26.42 20.44
C ALA A 84 -26.38 25.18 20.96
N THR A 85 -26.73 24.77 22.19
CA THR A 85 -26.16 23.58 22.83
C THR A 85 -27.26 22.57 23.03
N LEU A 86 -27.07 21.37 22.51
CA LEU A 86 -27.94 20.20 22.68
C LEU A 86 -27.24 19.23 23.61
N GLY A 87 -27.99 18.57 24.51
CA GLY A 87 -27.51 17.41 25.25
C GLY A 87 -27.40 16.21 24.31
N THR A 88 -28.08 15.12 24.65
CA THR A 88 -28.33 14.01 23.73
C THR A 88 -29.38 14.42 22.71
N ALA A 89 -29.06 14.37 21.43
CA ALA A 89 -29.97 14.77 20.37
C ALA A 89 -30.37 13.55 19.52
N ARG A 90 -31.66 13.24 19.46
CA ARG A 90 -32.21 12.09 18.73
C ARG A 90 -33.14 12.53 17.60
N PHE A 91 -32.69 12.30 16.39
CA PHE A 91 -33.39 12.56 15.13
C PHE A 91 -33.50 11.28 14.28
N ASP A 92 -33.42 10.10 14.90
CA ASP A 92 -33.53 8.83 14.19
C ASP A 92 -34.83 8.80 13.37
N SER A 93 -34.74 8.46 12.08
CA SER A 93 -35.87 8.42 11.13
C SER A 93 -36.62 9.75 10.95
N ALA A 94 -36.08 10.88 11.40
CA ALA A 94 -36.70 12.19 11.19
C ALA A 94 -36.57 12.63 9.71
N ILE A 95 -37.48 13.48 9.27
CA ILE A 95 -37.50 14.02 7.91
C ILE A 95 -37.41 15.54 7.98
N PHE A 96 -36.31 16.11 7.48
CA PHE A 96 -36.17 17.55 7.33
C PHE A 96 -36.65 17.96 5.93
N THR A 97 -37.83 18.59 5.85
CA THR A 97 -38.49 18.93 4.57
C THR A 97 -37.91 20.16 3.88
N GLY A 98 -37.09 20.95 4.58
CA GLY A 98 -36.36 22.09 4.03
C GLY A 98 -34.94 22.16 4.58
N ASP A 99 -34.27 23.30 4.45
CA ASP A 99 -32.91 23.47 4.97
C ASP A 99 -32.84 23.14 6.47
N ALA A 100 -32.01 22.15 6.81
CA ALA A 100 -31.69 21.79 8.18
C ALA A 100 -30.40 22.50 8.58
N ARG A 101 -30.52 23.58 9.35
CA ARG A 101 -29.38 24.43 9.73
C ARG A 101 -28.94 24.13 11.16
N PHE A 102 -27.85 23.36 11.28
CA PHE A 102 -27.14 23.08 12.52
C PHE A 102 -25.79 23.80 12.56
N ASP A 103 -25.65 24.92 11.84
CA ASP A 103 -24.43 25.71 11.83
C ASP A 103 -24.05 26.15 13.27
N SER A 104 -22.81 25.90 13.68
CA SER A 104 -22.27 26.25 15.01
C SER A 104 -22.98 25.63 16.22
N VAL A 105 -23.80 24.59 16.00
CA VAL A 105 -24.45 23.85 17.09
C VAL A 105 -23.43 22.97 17.82
N ALA A 106 -23.48 22.99 19.15
CA ALA A 106 -22.71 22.11 20.02
C ALA A 106 -23.58 20.95 20.51
N PHE A 107 -23.32 19.75 20.03
CA PHE A 107 -23.91 18.52 20.55
C PHE A 107 -23.02 18.03 21.70
N ALA A 108 -23.41 18.37 22.93
CA ALA A 108 -22.67 18.04 24.14
C ALA A 108 -22.77 16.55 24.49
N GLY A 109 -23.88 15.92 24.14
CA GLY A 109 -24.08 14.48 24.22
C GLY A 109 -23.96 13.79 22.87
N ASP A 110 -24.50 12.58 22.83
CA ASP A 110 -24.58 11.74 21.65
C ASP A 110 -25.61 12.28 20.63
N ALA A 111 -25.27 12.24 19.35
CA ALA A 111 -26.10 12.78 18.27
C ALA A 111 -26.53 11.68 17.29
N TRP A 112 -27.82 11.37 17.30
CA TRP A 112 -28.41 10.27 16.54
C TRP A 112 -29.20 10.82 15.35
N PHE A 113 -28.72 10.54 14.15
CA PHE A 113 -29.32 10.89 12.85
C PHE A 113 -29.52 9.61 12.00
N THR A 114 -29.73 8.46 12.65
CA THR A 114 -29.88 7.17 11.97
C THR A 114 -31.11 7.18 11.07
N SER A 115 -30.98 6.81 9.80
CA SER A 115 -32.08 6.79 8.82
C SER A 115 -32.79 8.14 8.65
N VAL A 116 -32.12 9.26 9.00
CA VAL A 116 -32.67 10.59 8.78
C VAL A 116 -32.74 10.90 7.28
N THR A 117 -33.74 11.65 6.85
CA THR A 117 -33.80 12.20 5.49
C THR A 117 -33.69 13.72 5.52
N PHE A 118 -32.66 14.26 4.87
CA PHE A 118 -32.52 15.69 4.62
C PHE A 118 -32.97 16.00 3.19
N ALA A 119 -34.24 16.44 3.05
CA ALA A 119 -34.81 16.76 1.74
C ALA A 119 -34.19 18.03 1.13
N GLY A 120 -33.82 18.98 1.99
CA GLY A 120 -33.13 20.23 1.63
C GLY A 120 -31.64 20.20 1.94
N VAL A 121 -31.02 21.38 1.99
CA VAL A 121 -29.60 21.54 2.36
C VAL A 121 -29.42 21.20 3.85
N ALA A 122 -28.50 20.29 4.17
CA ALA A 122 -28.12 19.95 5.55
C ALA A 122 -26.81 20.65 5.91
N ARG A 123 -26.86 21.63 6.82
CA ARG A 123 -25.70 22.43 7.20
C ARG A 123 -25.23 22.09 8.60
N PHE A 124 -23.99 21.61 8.70
CA PHE A 124 -23.27 21.34 9.95
C PHE A 124 -21.97 22.16 10.02
N THR A 125 -21.91 23.31 9.34
CA THR A 125 -20.72 24.16 9.33
C THR A 125 -20.38 24.63 10.75
N TRP A 126 -19.14 24.42 11.19
CA TRP A 126 -18.70 24.67 12.58
C TRP A 126 -19.47 23.91 13.68
N ALA A 127 -20.27 22.90 13.33
CA ALA A 127 -20.91 22.06 14.34
C ALA A 127 -19.85 21.26 15.11
N THR A 128 -20.06 21.12 16.42
CA THR A 128 -19.18 20.34 17.30
C THR A 128 -19.95 19.18 17.90
N PHE A 129 -19.46 17.97 17.69
CA PHE A 129 -20.01 16.74 18.25
C PHE A 129 -19.07 16.23 19.34
N ALA A 130 -19.46 16.41 20.61
CA ALA A 130 -18.70 15.98 21.78
C ALA A 130 -18.91 14.49 22.11
N GLY A 131 -20.11 13.97 21.81
CA GLY A 131 -20.45 12.56 21.82
C GLY A 131 -20.15 11.87 20.49
N VAL A 132 -20.65 10.63 20.35
CA VAL A 132 -20.61 9.92 19.08
C VAL A 132 -21.72 10.45 18.17
N ALA A 133 -21.44 10.59 16.87
CA ALA A 133 -22.40 11.03 15.88
C ALA A 133 -22.74 9.89 14.91
N TRP A 134 -24.01 9.49 14.85
CA TRP A 134 -24.50 8.44 13.96
C TRP A 134 -25.36 9.04 12.85
N PHE A 135 -24.89 8.96 11.62
CA PHE A 135 -25.60 9.28 10.38
C PHE A 135 -25.85 8.00 9.56
N ASP A 136 -25.97 6.86 10.23
CA ASP A 136 -26.11 5.57 9.58
C ASP A 136 -27.41 5.50 8.79
N SER A 137 -27.34 5.12 7.52
CA SER A 137 -28.47 5.13 6.57
C SER A 137 -29.10 6.52 6.36
N ALA A 138 -28.41 7.60 6.72
CA ALA A 138 -28.88 8.96 6.45
C ALA A 138 -28.93 9.22 4.94
N THR A 139 -30.00 9.85 4.47
CA THR A 139 -30.15 10.25 3.07
C THR A 139 -30.05 11.78 2.95
N PHE A 140 -29.02 12.25 2.25
CA PHE A 140 -28.81 13.64 1.90
C PHE A 140 -29.21 13.86 0.43
N THR A 141 -30.47 14.20 0.19
CA THR A 141 -30.95 14.49 -1.17
C THR A 141 -30.43 15.85 -1.65
N GLY A 142 -30.44 16.84 -0.74
CA GLY A 142 -29.78 18.12 -0.91
C GLY A 142 -28.28 18.07 -0.59
N VAL A 143 -27.62 19.23 -0.68
CA VAL A 143 -26.20 19.35 -0.37
C VAL A 143 -25.98 19.26 1.16
N ALA A 144 -25.00 18.45 1.58
CA ALA A 144 -24.56 18.35 2.96
C ALA A 144 -23.25 19.12 3.18
N TRP A 145 -23.23 20.07 4.10
CA TRP A 145 -22.05 20.89 4.42
C TRP A 145 -21.50 20.54 5.79
N PHE A 146 -20.27 20.03 5.83
CA PHE A 146 -19.52 19.69 7.05
C PHE A 146 -18.28 20.57 7.22
N ASP A 147 -18.23 21.73 6.54
CA ASP A 147 -17.11 22.66 6.60
C ASP A 147 -16.77 23.06 8.04
N SER A 148 -15.52 22.80 8.42
CA SER A 148 -14.99 23.04 9.76
C SER A 148 -15.81 22.37 10.89
N ALA A 149 -16.50 21.26 10.61
CA ALA A 149 -17.15 20.45 11.63
C ALA A 149 -16.11 19.65 12.42
N THR A 150 -16.36 19.49 13.72
CA THR A 150 -15.46 18.77 14.64
C THR A 150 -16.19 17.64 15.33
N PHE A 151 -15.71 16.42 15.13
CA PHE A 151 -16.13 15.21 15.84
C PHE A 151 -15.04 14.84 16.84
N THR A 152 -15.31 14.91 18.14
CA THR A 152 -14.31 14.57 19.17
C THR A 152 -14.24 13.07 19.44
N ARG A 153 -15.25 12.31 19.01
CA ARG A 153 -15.34 10.84 19.05
C ARG A 153 -15.58 10.29 17.65
N ASN A 154 -16.14 9.09 17.57
CA ASN A 154 -16.47 8.44 16.30
C ASN A 154 -17.61 9.17 15.60
N ALA A 155 -17.54 9.19 14.28
CA ALA A 155 -18.60 9.65 13.39
C ALA A 155 -18.89 8.53 12.38
N SER A 156 -20.11 7.99 12.39
CA SER A 156 -20.52 6.93 11.48
C SER A 156 -21.50 7.47 10.45
N PHE A 157 -21.27 7.14 9.18
CA PHE A 157 -22.12 7.42 8.03
C PHE A 157 -22.35 6.11 7.27
N THR A 158 -22.50 5.01 8.01
CA THR A 158 -22.60 3.68 7.42
C THR A 158 -23.87 3.60 6.58
N SER A 159 -23.75 3.22 5.31
CA SER A 159 -24.89 3.18 4.37
C SER A 159 -25.54 4.55 4.10
N ALA A 160 -24.86 5.66 4.42
CA ALA A 160 -25.37 6.99 4.08
C ALA A 160 -25.36 7.21 2.55
N VAL A 161 -26.34 7.95 2.06
CA VAL A 161 -26.51 8.27 0.63
C VAL A 161 -26.34 9.76 0.44
N PHE A 162 -25.37 10.15 -0.40
CA PHE A 162 -25.12 11.53 -0.81
C PHE A 162 -25.50 11.69 -2.28
N GLU A 163 -26.67 12.25 -2.53
CA GLU A 163 -27.19 12.38 -3.90
C GLU A 163 -26.65 13.62 -4.62
N SER A 164 -26.52 14.74 -3.90
CA SER A 164 -26.16 16.04 -4.51
C SER A 164 -24.89 16.66 -3.92
N THR A 165 -24.29 16.07 -2.90
CA THR A 165 -23.13 16.62 -2.20
C THR A 165 -21.86 16.47 -3.04
N ARG A 166 -21.15 17.58 -3.23
CA ARG A 166 -19.89 17.65 -3.99
C ARG A 166 -18.66 17.91 -3.13
N ASP A 167 -18.85 18.39 -1.91
CA ASP A 167 -17.78 18.72 -0.99
C ASP A 167 -18.17 18.25 0.41
N VAL A 168 -17.29 17.48 1.04
CA VAL A 168 -17.45 17.01 2.42
C VAL A 168 -16.19 17.41 3.19
N GLY A 169 -16.33 18.43 4.03
CA GLY A 169 -15.23 19.00 4.79
C GLY A 169 -14.69 20.29 4.18
N PRO A 170 -13.61 20.86 4.74
CA PRO A 170 -12.68 20.20 5.65
C PRO A 170 -13.27 19.93 7.03
N LEU A 171 -13.14 18.70 7.54
CA LEU A 171 -13.66 18.30 8.86
C LEU A 171 -12.58 17.58 9.69
N VAL A 172 -12.74 17.61 11.01
CA VAL A 172 -11.86 16.91 11.96
C VAL A 172 -12.64 15.81 12.67
N CYS A 173 -12.08 14.60 12.72
CA CYS A 173 -12.63 13.49 13.49
C CYS A 173 -11.54 12.84 14.36
N ALA A 174 -11.57 13.11 15.66
CA ALA A 174 -10.62 12.54 16.61
C ALA A 174 -10.91 11.06 16.97
N GLY A 175 -12.01 10.49 16.48
CA GLY A 175 -12.26 9.05 16.51
C GLY A 175 -12.11 8.40 15.14
N VAL A 176 -12.91 7.37 14.91
CA VAL A 176 -13.07 6.72 13.60
C VAL A 176 -14.15 7.44 12.80
N LEU A 177 -13.82 7.84 11.57
CA LEU A 177 -14.79 8.24 10.56
C LEU A 177 -15.16 7.02 9.71
N ASP A 178 -16.36 6.51 9.89
CA ASP A 178 -16.85 5.33 9.17
C ASP A 178 -17.78 5.74 8.03
N LEU A 179 -17.35 5.50 6.79
CA LEU A 179 -18.08 5.70 5.54
C LEU A 179 -18.43 4.35 4.89
N SER A 180 -18.43 3.26 5.66
CA SER A 180 -18.68 1.92 5.14
C SER A 180 -20.03 1.84 4.45
N THR A 181 -20.09 1.26 3.25
CA THR A 181 -21.31 1.14 2.43
C THR A 181 -21.98 2.46 2.06
N ALA A 182 -21.37 3.61 2.35
CA ALA A 182 -21.87 4.89 1.90
C ALA A 182 -21.79 4.99 0.37
N SER A 183 -22.66 5.81 -0.22
CA SER A 183 -22.68 6.02 -1.67
C SER A 183 -22.67 7.50 -2.03
N PHE A 184 -21.81 7.86 -2.98
CA PHE A 184 -21.69 9.20 -3.53
C PHE A 184 -22.12 9.16 -4.99
N ALA A 185 -23.25 9.79 -5.30
CA ALA A 185 -23.84 9.79 -6.64
C ALA A 185 -23.21 10.84 -7.58
N MET A 186 -22.61 11.89 -7.01
CA MET A 186 -22.01 13.02 -7.71
C MET A 186 -20.50 13.07 -7.51
N PRO A 187 -19.76 13.79 -8.36
CA PRO A 187 -18.34 14.02 -8.13
C PRO A 187 -18.12 14.70 -6.78
N VAL A 188 -17.22 14.15 -5.96
CA VAL A 188 -17.09 14.56 -4.56
C VAL A 188 -15.63 14.78 -4.14
N ALA A 189 -15.41 15.85 -3.40
CA ALA A 189 -14.17 16.20 -2.72
C ALA A 189 -14.33 15.97 -1.21
N LEU A 190 -13.59 15.03 -0.65
CA LEU A 190 -13.54 14.77 0.79
C LEU A 190 -12.25 15.37 1.35
N GLN A 191 -12.38 16.19 2.40
CA GLN A 191 -11.26 16.77 3.11
C GLN A 191 -11.37 16.40 4.59
N VAL A 192 -10.54 15.47 5.04
CA VAL A 192 -10.69 14.83 6.36
C VAL A 192 -9.37 14.80 7.11
N ALA A 193 -9.35 15.36 8.30
CA ALA A 193 -8.32 15.11 9.31
C ALA A 193 -8.88 14.13 10.34
N ALA A 194 -8.41 12.88 10.33
CA ALA A 194 -8.92 11.85 11.23
C ALA A 194 -7.86 10.81 11.57
N TRP A 195 -8.04 10.04 12.65
CA TRP A 195 -7.11 8.95 12.98
C TRP A 195 -7.32 7.74 12.10
N ARG A 196 -8.59 7.47 11.77
CA ARG A 196 -8.97 6.34 10.93
C ARG A 196 -10.16 6.71 10.08
N VAL A 197 -10.07 6.41 8.79
CA VAL A 197 -11.13 6.59 7.81
C VAL A 197 -11.44 5.22 7.22
N VAL A 198 -12.65 4.73 7.45
CA VAL A 198 -13.10 3.42 6.99
C VAL A 198 -14.04 3.62 5.81
N CYS A 199 -13.60 3.22 4.63
CA CYS A 199 -14.35 3.30 3.37
C CYS A 199 -14.63 1.89 2.83
N ARG A 200 -15.13 0.99 3.69
CA ARG A 200 -15.38 -0.40 3.30
C ARG A 200 -16.64 -0.52 2.47
N ARG A 201 -16.59 -1.16 1.30
CA ARG A 201 -17.76 -1.29 0.41
C ARG A 201 -18.40 0.06 0.05
N THR A 202 -17.67 1.16 0.15
CA THR A 202 -18.14 2.49 -0.24
C THR A 202 -18.25 2.55 -1.76
N ARG A 203 -19.30 3.17 -2.29
CA ARG A 203 -19.53 3.31 -3.72
C ARG A 203 -19.25 4.73 -4.18
N TRP A 204 -18.32 4.86 -5.11
CA TRP A 204 -17.97 6.10 -5.79
C TRP A 204 -18.53 6.04 -7.22
N ALA A 205 -19.76 6.54 -7.41
CA ALA A 205 -20.43 6.45 -8.70
C ALA A 205 -19.85 7.43 -9.75
N GLN A 206 -19.07 8.43 -9.30
CA GLN A 206 -18.45 9.46 -10.10
C GLN A 206 -17.03 9.76 -9.59
N ALA A 207 -16.29 10.60 -10.31
CA ALA A 207 -14.92 10.97 -9.95
C ALA A 207 -14.85 11.57 -8.53
N ALA A 208 -13.92 11.09 -7.72
CA ALA A 208 -13.81 11.51 -6.33
C ALA A 208 -12.36 11.81 -5.95
N THR A 209 -12.18 12.84 -5.12
CA THR A 209 -10.88 13.15 -4.52
C THR A 209 -11.00 13.12 -3.01
N VAL A 210 -10.16 12.32 -2.36
CA VAL A 210 -10.15 12.14 -0.92
C VAL A 210 -8.81 12.62 -0.39
N TRP A 211 -8.79 13.80 0.22
CA TRP A 211 -7.65 14.31 0.94
C TRP A 211 -7.74 13.94 2.41
N VAL A 212 -6.71 13.25 2.88
CA VAL A 212 -6.59 12.79 4.26
C VAL A 212 -5.36 13.37 4.94
N ARG A 213 -5.46 13.54 6.26
CA ARG A 213 -4.34 13.87 7.15
C ARG A 213 -4.36 12.95 8.36
N TYR A 214 -3.18 12.46 8.76
CA TYR A 214 -2.95 11.54 9.89
C TYR A 214 -3.65 10.17 9.83
N ALA A 215 -4.53 9.95 8.86
CA ALA A 215 -5.46 8.84 8.87
C ALA A 215 -4.85 7.52 8.43
N GLU A 216 -5.26 6.45 9.10
CA GLU A 216 -5.29 5.11 8.53
C GLU A 216 -6.55 4.94 7.67
N VAL A 217 -6.36 4.72 6.36
CA VAL A 217 -7.44 4.59 5.38
C VAL A 217 -7.64 3.13 5.01
N ASP A 218 -8.87 2.62 5.19
CA ASP A 218 -9.27 1.28 4.80
C ASP A 218 -10.26 1.36 3.63
N LEU A 219 -9.88 0.92 2.44
CA LEU A 219 -10.71 0.95 1.24
C LEU A 219 -11.29 -0.43 0.89
N SER A 220 -11.25 -1.40 1.81
CA SER A 220 -11.59 -2.79 1.49
C SER A 220 -12.97 -2.92 0.82
N ASP A 221 -13.00 -3.62 -0.31
CA ASP A 221 -14.20 -3.93 -1.10
C ASP A 221 -14.92 -2.68 -1.64
N ALA A 222 -14.26 -1.51 -1.68
CA ALA A 222 -14.82 -0.29 -2.26
C ALA A 222 -15.04 -0.42 -3.78
N VAL A 223 -16.16 0.14 -4.24
CA VAL A 223 -16.57 0.12 -5.66
C VAL A 223 -16.25 1.48 -6.27
N VAL A 224 -15.31 1.47 -7.23
CA VAL A 224 -14.78 2.67 -7.88
C VAL A 224 -15.20 2.64 -9.34
N ASP A 225 -16.35 3.25 -9.65
CA ASP A 225 -16.89 3.27 -11.03
C ASP A 225 -16.14 4.28 -11.93
N HIS A 226 -15.47 5.26 -11.31
CA HIS A 226 -14.76 6.39 -11.95
C HIS A 226 -13.48 6.74 -11.18
N PRO A 227 -12.57 7.56 -11.73
CA PRO A 227 -11.31 7.90 -11.07
C PRO A 227 -11.47 8.35 -9.60
N LEU A 228 -10.83 7.61 -8.69
CA LEU A 228 -10.73 7.92 -7.28
C LEU A 228 -9.27 8.25 -6.94
N ALA A 229 -9.02 9.50 -6.55
CA ALA A 229 -7.72 9.94 -6.07
C ALA A 229 -7.73 10.05 -4.55
N VAL A 230 -6.86 9.31 -3.86
CA VAL A 230 -6.65 9.41 -2.42
C VAL A 230 -5.26 9.97 -2.17
N ALA A 231 -5.19 11.07 -1.44
CA ALA A 231 -3.94 11.81 -1.25
C ALA A 231 -3.74 12.28 0.19
N THR A 232 -2.49 12.20 0.65
CA THR A 232 -2.11 12.88 1.89
C THR A 232 -1.96 14.38 1.64
N ARG A 233 -2.61 15.22 2.46
CA ARG A 233 -2.36 16.67 2.44
C ARG A 233 -1.23 17.02 3.41
N GLN A 234 -0.19 17.75 2.99
CA GLN A 234 0.92 18.12 3.89
C GLN A 234 0.66 19.34 4.78
N ARG A 235 -0.06 20.34 4.26
CA ARG A 235 -0.48 21.51 5.04
C ARG A 235 -1.84 21.26 5.69
N PRO A 236 -2.12 21.86 6.87
CA PRO A 236 -3.46 21.87 7.44
C PRO A 236 -4.49 22.34 6.41
N PHE A 237 -5.71 21.83 6.52
CA PHE A 237 -6.78 22.31 5.65
C PHE A 237 -7.13 23.76 5.97
N ASP A 238 -7.40 24.54 4.92
CA ASP A 238 -7.89 25.91 5.08
C ASP A 238 -9.40 25.83 5.37
N GLY A 239 -9.79 26.14 6.60
CA GLY A 239 -11.19 26.31 6.97
C GLY A 239 -11.71 27.70 6.61
N LEU A 240 -13.00 27.93 6.86
CA LEU A 240 -13.67 29.19 6.53
C LEU A 240 -13.15 30.42 7.28
N ARG A 241 -12.45 30.23 8.41
CA ARG A 241 -11.92 31.32 9.27
C ARG A 241 -10.39 31.28 9.42
N GLY A 242 -9.71 30.56 8.55
CA GLY A 242 -8.27 30.29 8.66
C GLY A 242 -7.98 28.80 8.77
N PRO A 243 -6.75 28.41 9.15
CA PRO A 243 -6.37 27.00 9.27
C PRO A 243 -7.32 26.24 10.20
N LEU A 244 -7.72 25.05 9.80
CA LEU A 244 -8.56 24.17 10.60
C LEU A 244 -7.83 23.77 11.90
N ASP A 245 -8.54 23.80 13.02
CA ASP A 245 -8.00 23.37 14.30
C ASP A 245 -7.88 21.84 14.37
N GLU A 246 -6.70 21.34 14.07
CA GLU A 246 -6.35 19.92 14.11
C GLU A 246 -5.72 19.50 15.45
N SER A 247 -5.80 20.31 16.51
CA SER A 247 -5.13 20.04 17.79
C SER A 247 -5.51 18.69 18.42
N ALA A 248 -6.73 18.20 18.16
CA ALA A 248 -7.20 16.89 18.61
C ALA A 248 -6.43 15.70 17.99
N MET A 249 -5.69 15.91 16.89
CA MET A 249 -4.86 14.90 16.21
C MET A 249 -3.47 14.73 16.85
N GLY A 250 -3.14 15.50 17.90
CA GLY A 250 -1.87 15.40 18.62
C GLY A 250 -0.64 15.72 17.76
N SER A 251 0.55 15.34 18.25
CA SER A 251 1.84 15.53 17.55
C SER A 251 2.19 14.41 16.56
N ALA A 252 1.21 13.59 16.16
CA ALA A 252 1.46 12.46 15.27
C ALA A 252 1.96 12.93 13.90
N ARG A 253 2.79 12.08 13.27
CA ARG A 253 3.30 12.35 11.92
C ARG A 253 2.12 12.54 10.97
N ALA A 254 2.12 13.65 10.24
CA ALA A 254 1.06 14.04 9.31
C ALA A 254 0.85 13.09 8.11
N GLN A 255 1.64 12.02 7.98
CA GLN A 255 1.55 11.10 6.86
C GLN A 255 0.42 10.09 7.08
N ALA A 256 -0.59 10.14 6.21
CA ALA A 256 -1.65 9.16 6.17
C ALA A 256 -1.14 7.83 5.58
N LYS A 257 -1.81 6.74 5.96
CA LYS A 257 -1.47 5.38 5.56
C LYS A 257 -2.65 4.68 4.95
N VAL A 258 -2.43 3.79 3.99
CA VAL A 258 -3.47 2.88 3.52
C VAL A 258 -3.26 1.52 4.17
N VAL A 259 -4.30 0.99 4.80
CA VAL A 259 -4.26 -0.28 5.53
C VAL A 259 -4.68 -1.45 4.66
N SER A 260 -5.65 -1.26 3.76
CA SER A 260 -6.16 -2.33 2.92
C SER A 260 -6.79 -1.80 1.64
N LEU A 261 -6.50 -2.50 0.54
CA LEU A 261 -7.13 -2.35 -0.77
C LEU A 261 -7.84 -3.65 -1.21
N ARG A 262 -7.95 -4.65 -0.34
CA ARG A 262 -8.56 -5.96 -0.68
C ARG A 262 -9.92 -5.77 -1.36
N GLY A 263 -10.17 -6.44 -2.49
CA GLY A 263 -11.46 -6.43 -3.18
C GLY A 263 -11.76 -5.17 -4.01
N VAL A 264 -10.87 -4.17 -3.99
CA VAL A 264 -11.00 -2.95 -4.81
C VAL A 264 -10.52 -3.22 -6.23
N ASP A 265 -11.22 -2.65 -7.22
CA ASP A 265 -10.69 -2.50 -8.58
C ASP A 265 -9.76 -1.28 -8.66
N ALA A 266 -8.47 -1.56 -8.83
CA ALA A 266 -7.44 -0.53 -8.84
C ALA A 266 -7.28 0.17 -10.20
N ALA A 267 -8.05 -0.20 -11.24
CA ALA A 267 -7.96 0.40 -12.57
C ALA A 267 -8.15 1.92 -12.60
N HIS A 268 -8.95 2.44 -11.67
CA HIS A 268 -9.27 3.86 -11.53
C HIS A 268 -8.77 4.47 -10.22
N LEU A 269 -7.89 3.77 -9.49
CA LEU A 269 -7.37 4.20 -8.21
C LEU A 269 -6.02 4.89 -8.35
N VAL A 270 -5.92 6.10 -7.81
CA VAL A 270 -4.68 6.86 -7.70
C VAL A 270 -4.38 7.12 -6.22
N LEU A 271 -3.19 6.74 -5.77
CA LEU A 271 -2.72 6.99 -4.41
C LEU A 271 -1.52 7.94 -4.45
N THR A 272 -1.60 9.04 -3.70
CA THR A 272 -0.57 10.09 -3.71
C THR A 272 -0.03 10.36 -2.30
N ASP A 273 1.28 10.25 -2.12
CA ASP A 273 1.98 10.54 -0.85
C ASP A 273 1.44 9.75 0.38
N LEU A 274 1.00 8.51 0.18
CA LEU A 274 0.44 7.65 1.23
C LEU A 274 1.42 6.55 1.64
N ASP A 275 1.53 6.26 2.94
CA ASP A 275 2.31 5.13 3.44
C ASP A 275 1.58 3.80 3.17
N LEU A 276 2.23 2.91 2.41
CA LEU A 276 1.73 1.60 2.02
C LEU A 276 2.45 0.45 2.76
N SER A 277 3.25 0.76 3.78
CA SER A 277 4.07 -0.24 4.50
C SER A 277 3.28 -1.32 5.22
N ALA A 278 2.03 -1.03 5.59
CA ALA A 278 1.09 -1.97 6.22
C ALA A 278 -0.10 -2.32 5.32
N CYS A 279 -0.06 -1.93 4.03
CA CYS A 279 -1.18 -2.08 3.12
C CYS A 279 -1.35 -3.55 2.68
N LEU A 280 -2.58 -4.05 2.78
CA LEU A 280 -2.97 -5.35 2.22
C LEU A 280 -3.44 -5.19 0.77
N PHE A 281 -2.77 -5.89 -0.15
CA PHE A 281 -3.03 -5.90 -1.59
C PHE A 281 -3.67 -7.21 -2.08
N CYS A 282 -3.59 -8.30 -1.31
CA CYS A 282 -4.19 -9.57 -1.70
C CYS A 282 -5.69 -9.40 -1.99
N GLY A 283 -6.16 -9.90 -3.13
CA GLY A 283 -7.55 -9.77 -3.57
C GLY A 283 -7.89 -8.45 -4.27
N THR A 284 -6.93 -7.55 -4.50
CA THR A 284 -7.13 -6.40 -5.39
C THR A 284 -7.30 -6.84 -6.84
N ILE A 285 -8.24 -6.22 -7.55
CA ILE A 285 -8.50 -6.44 -8.97
C ILE A 285 -7.73 -5.38 -9.76
N HIS A 286 -7.15 -5.73 -10.91
CA HIS A 286 -6.32 -4.84 -11.75
C HIS A 286 -5.22 -4.10 -10.97
N LEU A 287 -4.57 -4.77 -10.03
CA LEU A 287 -3.46 -4.19 -9.24
C LEU A 287 -2.33 -3.63 -10.13
N ASP A 288 -2.17 -4.17 -11.34
CA ASP A 288 -1.22 -3.69 -12.34
C ASP A 288 -1.54 -2.32 -12.93
N LEU A 289 -2.78 -1.83 -12.77
CA LEU A 289 -3.23 -0.51 -13.21
C LEU A 289 -3.25 0.53 -12.07
N LEU A 290 -2.95 0.12 -10.83
CA LEU A 290 -2.85 1.03 -9.68
C LEU A 290 -1.83 2.12 -9.97
N ARG A 291 -2.22 3.38 -9.82
CA ARG A 291 -1.29 4.52 -9.97
C ARG A 291 -0.81 5.01 -8.62
N LEU A 292 0.51 4.99 -8.44
CA LEU A 292 1.16 5.55 -7.26
C LEU A 292 1.93 6.82 -7.66
N GLU A 293 1.58 7.93 -7.03
CA GLU A 293 2.19 9.24 -7.29
C GLU A 293 2.88 9.76 -6.01
N GLY A 294 3.95 10.54 -6.21
CA GLY A 294 4.72 11.09 -5.09
C GLY A 294 5.45 10.00 -4.28
N ARG A 295 5.54 10.19 -2.95
CA ARG A 295 6.24 9.30 -2.04
C ARG A 295 5.26 8.31 -1.38
N CYS A 296 5.16 7.12 -1.97
CA CYS A 296 4.41 6.00 -1.39
C CYS A 296 5.38 4.93 -0.85
N PRO A 297 5.86 5.04 0.41
CA PRO A 297 6.79 4.07 0.97
C PRO A 297 6.11 2.72 1.22
N PHE A 298 6.83 1.64 0.94
CA PHE A 298 6.45 0.27 1.31
C PHE A 298 7.23 -0.19 2.55
N GLY A 299 6.93 -1.39 3.04
CA GLY A 299 7.67 -2.00 4.14
C GLY A 299 9.14 -2.16 3.77
N LEU A 300 10.03 -1.98 4.74
CA LEU A 300 11.45 -2.25 4.59
C LEU A 300 11.84 -3.48 5.43
N PRO A 301 12.79 -4.31 4.97
CA PRO A 301 13.17 -5.51 5.68
C PRO A 301 13.75 -5.17 7.05
N ASN A 302 13.12 -5.70 8.10
CA ASN A 302 13.65 -5.75 9.45
C ASN A 302 13.79 -7.24 9.80
N PRO A 303 14.97 -7.75 10.22
CA PRO A 303 16.08 -7.05 10.87
C PRO A 303 17.22 -6.61 9.93
N ALA A 304 17.73 -5.40 10.16
CA ALA A 304 18.99 -4.95 9.57
C ALA A 304 20.16 -5.76 10.15
N GLY A 305 20.82 -6.60 9.34
CA GLY A 305 22.02 -7.32 9.81
C GLY A 305 22.45 -8.55 8.99
N ILE A 306 23.63 -9.08 9.33
CA ILE A 306 24.13 -10.38 8.86
C ILE A 306 23.57 -11.46 9.78
N HIS A 307 22.80 -12.39 9.23
CA HIS A 307 22.19 -13.49 9.99
C HIS A 307 22.84 -14.80 9.57
N TRP A 308 23.12 -15.67 10.53
CA TRP A 308 23.70 -16.98 10.25
C TRP A 308 22.60 -18.00 10.02
N ARG A 309 22.48 -18.53 8.79
CA ARG A 309 21.56 -19.63 8.47
C ARG A 309 22.38 -20.83 8.00
N ARG A 310 22.32 -21.95 8.74
CA ARG A 310 23.12 -23.17 8.48
C ARG A 310 24.62 -22.89 8.26
N GLY A 311 25.22 -22.03 9.09
CA GLY A 311 26.66 -21.72 9.02
C GLY A 311 27.08 -20.73 7.93
N LEU A 312 26.15 -20.11 7.21
CA LEU A 312 26.46 -19.09 6.18
C LEU A 312 25.90 -17.71 6.57
N PRO A 313 26.68 -16.62 6.42
CA PRO A 313 26.21 -15.26 6.64
C PRO A 313 25.25 -14.84 5.51
N VAL A 314 23.98 -14.67 5.85
CA VAL A 314 22.93 -14.16 4.97
C VAL A 314 22.60 -12.73 5.38
N ARG A 315 22.92 -11.78 4.50
CA ARG A 315 22.50 -10.38 4.64
C ARG A 315 21.18 -10.19 3.90
N HIS A 316 20.12 -9.85 4.64
CA HIS A 316 18.88 -9.36 4.04
C HIS A 316 19.15 -8.02 3.38
N THR A 317 18.54 -7.82 2.22
CA THR A 317 18.84 -6.69 1.37
C THR A 317 17.70 -5.73 1.35
N GLN A 318 18.02 -4.45 1.50
CA GLN A 318 17.05 -3.38 1.42
C GLN A 318 16.33 -3.47 0.07
N ARG A 319 15.02 -3.69 0.14
CA ARG A 319 14.07 -3.77 -0.98
C ARG A 319 12.70 -3.36 -0.46
N LEU A 320 11.82 -2.94 -1.37
CA LEU A 320 10.41 -2.77 -1.05
C LEU A 320 9.77 -4.12 -0.71
N LEU A 321 8.99 -4.16 0.38
CA LEU A 321 8.29 -5.35 0.84
C LEU A 321 6.81 -5.08 1.02
N LEU A 322 6.00 -6.05 0.60
CA LEU A 322 4.58 -6.10 0.91
C LEU A 322 4.37 -6.49 2.38
N ALA A 323 3.32 -5.96 3.01
CA ALA A 323 2.96 -6.31 4.38
C ALA A 323 2.69 -7.82 4.51
N GLU A 324 2.00 -8.41 3.52
CA GLU A 324 1.68 -9.84 3.53
C GLU A 324 2.91 -10.74 3.44
N GLU A 325 4.00 -10.30 2.82
CA GLU A 325 5.26 -11.05 2.84
C GLU A 325 5.81 -11.11 4.28
N GLN A 326 5.72 -10.03 5.04
CA GLN A 326 6.18 -10.00 6.43
C GLN A 326 5.38 -10.98 7.28
N HIS A 327 4.06 -10.97 7.10
CA HIS A 327 3.14 -11.89 7.78
C HIS A 327 3.49 -13.35 7.49
N TRP A 328 3.73 -13.70 6.22
CA TRP A 328 4.13 -15.04 5.81
C TRP A 328 5.52 -15.45 6.32
N ARG A 329 6.48 -14.52 6.37
CA ARG A 329 7.81 -14.82 6.93
C ARG A 329 7.78 -15.03 8.43
N HIS A 330 6.92 -14.29 9.14
CA HIS A 330 6.70 -14.47 10.57
C HIS A 330 6.00 -15.81 10.89
N SER A 331 5.09 -16.28 10.02
CA SER A 331 4.35 -17.53 10.26
C SER A 331 5.18 -18.81 10.06
N ARG A 332 6.41 -18.72 9.55
CA ARG A 332 7.28 -19.88 9.36
C ARG A 332 7.67 -20.52 10.69
N HIS A 333 7.90 -21.84 10.70
CA HIS A 333 8.29 -22.62 11.88
C HIS A 333 9.51 -22.07 12.66
N HIS A 334 10.42 -21.38 11.97
CA HIS A 334 11.56 -20.67 12.58
C HIS A 334 11.68 -19.28 11.95
N PRO A 335 10.92 -18.29 12.44
CA PRO A 335 10.97 -16.95 11.89
C PRO A 335 12.27 -16.27 12.33
N VAL A 336 12.88 -15.52 11.41
CA VAL A 336 13.97 -14.63 11.79
C VAL A 336 13.36 -13.47 12.61
N PRO A 337 13.94 -13.08 13.76
CA PRO A 337 13.40 -11.98 14.55
C PRO A 337 13.31 -10.69 13.74
N GLY A 338 12.17 -9.99 13.73
CA GLY A 338 12.02 -8.69 13.06
C GLY A 338 10.91 -8.61 12.01
N TRP A 339 10.36 -9.74 11.57
CA TRP A 339 9.16 -9.78 10.72
C TRP A 339 7.91 -9.42 11.53
N LEU A 340 7.00 -8.63 10.94
CA LEU A 340 5.74 -8.28 11.59
C LEU A 340 4.73 -9.44 11.48
N PRO A 341 4.02 -9.78 12.56
CA PRO A 341 2.95 -10.78 12.53
C PRO A 341 1.72 -10.25 11.79
N ALA A 342 0.92 -11.15 11.23
CA ALA A 342 -0.39 -10.81 10.70
C ALA A 342 -1.29 -10.26 11.82
N PRO A 343 -2.00 -9.14 11.60
CA PRO A 343 -3.06 -8.70 12.49
C PRO A 343 -4.15 -9.78 12.64
N PRO A 344 -4.89 -9.80 13.77
CA PRO A 344 -5.99 -10.73 13.97
C PRO A 344 -7.02 -10.66 12.83
N GLY A 345 -7.41 -11.80 12.27
CA GLY A 345 -8.38 -11.89 11.17
C GLY A 345 -7.84 -11.63 9.77
N VAL A 346 -6.52 -11.48 9.61
CA VAL A 346 -5.85 -11.38 8.30
C VAL A 346 -5.27 -12.73 7.92
N ASP A 347 -5.66 -13.26 6.76
CA ASP A 347 -5.15 -14.52 6.24
C ASP A 347 -3.68 -14.39 5.78
N ILE A 348 -2.91 -15.45 6.02
CA ILE A 348 -1.51 -15.53 5.57
C ILE A 348 -1.50 -15.91 4.08
N VAL A 349 -0.88 -15.05 3.26
CA VAL A 349 -0.79 -15.26 1.82
C VAL A 349 0.44 -16.12 1.49
N GLU A 350 0.23 -17.19 0.74
CA GLU A 350 1.30 -18.10 0.33
C GLU A 350 2.15 -17.54 -0.83
N PRO A 351 3.40 -18.04 -1.04
CA PRO A 351 4.33 -17.52 -2.04
C PRO A 351 3.82 -17.43 -3.48
N PRO A 352 3.01 -18.38 -4.02
CA PRO A 352 2.50 -18.25 -5.39
C PRO A 352 1.65 -16.99 -5.57
N ALA A 353 0.80 -16.68 -4.59
CA ALA A 353 -0.06 -15.51 -4.60
C ALA A 353 0.77 -14.22 -4.38
N LEU A 354 1.72 -14.23 -3.44
CA LEU A 354 2.65 -13.11 -3.26
C LEU A 354 3.46 -12.80 -4.53
N ALA A 355 3.91 -13.83 -5.26
CA ALA A 355 4.62 -13.65 -6.53
C ALA A 355 3.74 -12.97 -7.59
N ALA A 356 2.44 -13.28 -7.63
CA ALA A 356 1.49 -12.61 -8.51
C ALA A 356 1.30 -11.12 -8.13
N LEU A 357 1.20 -10.81 -6.83
CA LEU A 357 1.12 -9.42 -6.35
C LEU A 357 2.37 -8.61 -6.72
N TYR A 358 3.56 -9.18 -6.49
CA TYR A 358 4.82 -8.56 -6.89
C TYR A 358 4.90 -8.30 -8.39
N ARG A 359 4.42 -9.24 -9.21
CA ARG A 359 4.40 -9.07 -10.67
C ARG A 359 3.45 -7.96 -11.12
N ALA A 360 2.26 -7.87 -10.52
CA ALA A 360 1.30 -6.83 -10.84
C ALA A 360 1.84 -5.44 -10.47
N LEU A 361 2.39 -5.28 -9.25
CA LEU A 361 3.00 -4.02 -8.82
C LEU A 361 4.23 -3.65 -9.66
N ARG A 362 5.05 -4.63 -10.05
CA ARG A 362 6.15 -4.39 -11.00
C ARG A 362 5.64 -3.76 -12.29
N LYS A 363 4.58 -4.32 -12.88
CA LYS A 363 4.00 -3.81 -14.12
C LYS A 363 3.51 -2.36 -13.98
N SER A 364 2.80 -2.04 -12.89
CA SER A 364 2.40 -0.66 -12.55
C SER A 364 3.61 0.31 -12.49
N TYR A 365 4.72 -0.12 -11.89
CA TYR A 365 5.95 0.69 -11.82
C TYR A 365 6.66 0.83 -13.16
N GLU A 366 6.68 -0.22 -13.98
CA GLU A 366 7.22 -0.18 -15.35
C GLU A 366 6.41 0.80 -16.22
N ASP A 367 5.07 0.76 -16.12
CA ASP A 367 4.15 1.62 -16.85
C ASP A 367 4.30 3.10 -16.43
N SER A 368 4.62 3.37 -15.16
CA SER A 368 4.94 4.71 -14.64
C SER A 368 6.40 5.14 -14.82
N ARG A 369 7.22 4.36 -15.55
CA ARG A 369 8.67 4.60 -15.79
C ARG A 369 9.52 4.64 -14.52
N ASN A 370 9.05 4.05 -13.41
CA ASN A 370 9.81 3.91 -12.18
C ASN A 370 10.62 2.60 -12.19
N GLU A 371 11.69 2.61 -12.99
CA GLU A 371 12.61 1.48 -13.17
C GLU A 371 13.28 1.00 -11.86
N PRO A 372 13.71 1.89 -10.92
CA PRO A 372 14.25 1.45 -9.63
C PRO A 372 13.26 0.65 -8.78
N GLY A 373 12.01 1.13 -8.65
CA GLY A 373 10.99 0.45 -7.87
C GLY A 373 10.55 -0.87 -8.52
N ALA A 374 10.40 -0.88 -9.85
CA ALA A 374 10.11 -2.11 -10.60
C ALA A 374 11.17 -3.21 -10.35
N ALA A 375 12.45 -2.84 -10.29
CA ALA A 375 13.53 -3.79 -10.01
C ALA A 375 13.42 -4.41 -8.59
N ASP A 376 12.98 -3.65 -7.60
CA ASP A 376 12.76 -4.16 -6.24
C ASP A 376 11.58 -5.15 -6.19
N PHE A 377 10.48 -4.86 -6.89
CA PHE A 377 9.36 -5.79 -7.00
C PHE A 377 9.71 -7.05 -7.80
N TYR A 378 10.53 -6.94 -8.85
CA TYR A 378 11.07 -8.10 -9.56
C TYR A 378 11.90 -9.00 -8.64
N TYR A 379 12.75 -8.40 -7.80
CA TYR A 379 13.52 -9.16 -6.81
C TYR A 379 12.59 -9.83 -5.77
N GLY A 380 11.51 -9.15 -5.37
CA GLY A 380 10.39 -9.70 -4.59
C GLY A 380 9.78 -10.95 -5.22
N GLU A 381 9.32 -10.83 -6.46
CA GLU A 381 8.71 -11.91 -7.25
C GLU A 381 9.62 -13.14 -7.30
N MET A 382 10.91 -12.97 -7.65
CA MET A 382 11.85 -14.08 -7.77
C MET A 382 12.13 -14.77 -6.42
N GLU A 383 12.13 -14.03 -5.30
CA GLU A 383 12.24 -14.66 -3.99
C GLU A 383 11.00 -15.48 -3.62
N MET A 384 9.81 -15.01 -3.98
CA MET A 384 8.57 -15.75 -3.75
C MET A 384 8.52 -17.01 -4.62
N ARG A 385 8.92 -16.94 -5.89
CA ARG A 385 9.09 -18.14 -6.75
C ARG A 385 10.10 -19.13 -6.17
N ARG A 386 11.25 -18.65 -5.65
CA ARG A 386 12.21 -19.54 -5.00
C ARG A 386 11.64 -20.23 -3.75
N ALA A 387 10.75 -19.54 -3.03
CA ALA A 387 10.09 -20.04 -1.83
C ALA A 387 8.86 -20.91 -2.12
N ASP A 388 8.33 -20.86 -3.34
CA ASP A 388 7.16 -21.60 -3.77
C ASP A 388 7.44 -23.12 -3.77
N PRO A 389 6.71 -23.92 -2.98
CA PRO A 389 6.87 -25.37 -2.93
C PRO A 389 6.42 -26.08 -4.21
N THR A 390 5.53 -25.48 -5.00
CA THR A 390 4.90 -26.09 -6.18
C THR A 390 5.81 -26.11 -7.41
N ILE A 391 6.80 -25.22 -7.48
CA ILE A 391 7.75 -25.14 -8.59
C ILE A 391 8.64 -26.39 -8.65
N ALA A 392 8.88 -26.86 -9.87
CA ALA A 392 9.73 -28.02 -10.14
C ALA A 392 11.14 -27.83 -9.53
N PRO A 393 11.76 -28.88 -8.95
CA PRO A 393 13.04 -28.76 -8.26
C PRO A 393 14.17 -28.27 -9.18
N ALA A 394 14.13 -28.62 -10.47
CA ALA A 394 15.10 -28.14 -11.46
C ALA A 394 15.02 -26.62 -11.67
N GLU A 395 13.81 -26.07 -11.81
CA GLU A 395 13.58 -24.64 -11.95
C GLU A 395 13.98 -23.89 -10.67
N ARG A 396 13.66 -24.44 -9.49
CA ARG A 396 14.11 -23.90 -8.21
C ARG A 396 15.64 -23.91 -8.11
N GLY A 397 16.29 -24.96 -8.60
CA GLY A 397 17.75 -25.05 -8.72
C GLY A 397 18.34 -23.95 -9.59
N LEU A 398 17.75 -23.70 -10.76
CA LEU A 398 18.14 -22.62 -11.66
C LEU A 398 17.98 -21.24 -11.00
N LEU A 399 16.87 -20.99 -10.31
CA LEU A 399 16.67 -19.74 -9.55
C LEU A 399 17.71 -19.57 -8.44
N ASN A 400 18.10 -20.64 -7.75
CA ASN A 400 19.15 -20.61 -6.74
C ASN A 400 20.51 -20.21 -7.33
N ILE A 401 20.87 -20.80 -8.48
CA ILE A 401 22.12 -20.48 -9.19
C ILE A 401 22.09 -19.01 -9.66
N TYR A 402 20.99 -18.58 -10.26
CA TYR A 402 20.83 -17.21 -10.76
C TYR A 402 20.92 -16.16 -9.62
N TRP A 403 20.31 -16.45 -8.47
CA TRP A 403 20.45 -15.64 -7.25
C TRP A 403 21.89 -15.58 -6.73
N ALA A 404 22.57 -16.73 -6.68
CA ALA A 404 23.93 -16.84 -6.15
C ALA A 404 24.93 -16.08 -7.03
N LEU A 405 24.82 -16.22 -8.35
CA LEU A 405 25.74 -15.60 -9.31
C LEU A 405 25.53 -14.08 -9.45
N SER A 406 24.28 -13.62 -9.51
CA SER A 406 23.99 -12.24 -9.93
C SER A 406 22.94 -11.50 -9.10
N GLY A 407 22.33 -12.16 -8.10
CA GLY A 407 21.20 -11.60 -7.35
C GLY A 407 20.02 -11.28 -8.27
N TYR A 408 19.69 -12.22 -9.17
CA TYR A 408 18.68 -12.06 -10.23
C TYR A 408 19.02 -10.95 -11.24
N GLY A 409 20.29 -10.80 -11.60
CA GLY A 409 20.75 -9.81 -12.57
C GLY A 409 20.74 -8.36 -12.06
N LEU A 410 20.44 -8.13 -10.78
CA LEU A 410 20.33 -6.78 -10.21
C LEU A 410 21.57 -6.35 -9.43
N ARG A 411 22.58 -7.22 -9.25
CA ARG A 411 23.75 -6.94 -8.40
C ARG A 411 25.06 -7.16 -9.11
N ALA A 412 25.57 -6.09 -9.70
CA ALA A 412 26.88 -6.09 -10.37
C ALA A 412 28.01 -6.56 -9.45
N ALA A 413 28.02 -6.15 -8.17
CA ALA A 413 29.07 -6.52 -7.23
C ALA A 413 29.21 -8.05 -7.03
N ARG A 414 28.10 -8.81 -7.06
CA ARG A 414 28.15 -10.27 -6.95
C ARG A 414 28.71 -10.91 -8.22
N ALA A 415 28.24 -10.46 -9.39
CA ALA A 415 28.69 -10.98 -10.67
C ALA A 415 30.18 -10.66 -10.90
N VAL A 416 30.62 -9.44 -10.59
CA VAL A 416 32.03 -9.04 -10.65
C VAL A 416 32.87 -9.82 -9.65
N GLY A 417 32.36 -10.04 -8.43
CA GLY A 417 33.04 -10.88 -7.43
C GLY A 417 33.25 -12.32 -7.92
N TRP A 418 32.23 -12.93 -8.51
CA TRP A 418 32.34 -14.27 -9.12
C TRP A 418 33.28 -14.29 -10.32
N LEU A 419 33.27 -13.25 -11.15
CA LEU A 419 34.19 -13.12 -12.27
C LEU A 419 35.65 -13.06 -11.78
N LEU A 420 35.94 -12.22 -10.78
CA LEU A 420 37.28 -12.12 -10.20
C LEU A 420 37.72 -13.43 -9.52
N ALA A 421 36.79 -14.11 -8.83
CA ALA A 421 37.07 -15.41 -8.23
C ALA A 421 37.33 -16.50 -9.27
N ALA A 422 36.58 -16.51 -10.38
CA ALA A 422 36.79 -17.43 -11.50
C ALA A 422 38.15 -17.18 -12.15
N VAL A 423 38.49 -15.92 -12.45
CA VAL A 423 39.80 -15.53 -12.99
C VAL A 423 40.94 -15.92 -12.05
N ALA A 424 40.79 -15.69 -10.74
CA ALA A 424 41.80 -16.09 -9.76
C ALA A 424 41.96 -17.63 -9.70
N LEU A 425 40.85 -18.38 -9.78
CA LEU A 425 40.86 -19.84 -9.79
C LEU A 425 41.50 -20.38 -11.07
N THR A 426 41.16 -19.83 -12.23
CA THR A 426 41.74 -20.26 -13.52
C THR A 426 43.23 -19.96 -13.56
N MET A 427 43.66 -18.79 -13.08
CA MET A 427 45.08 -18.46 -12.90
C MET A 427 45.79 -19.46 -11.97
N LEU A 428 45.19 -19.79 -10.82
CA LEU A 428 45.78 -20.73 -9.86
C LEU A 428 45.91 -22.15 -10.44
N LEU A 429 44.85 -22.66 -11.10
CA LEU A 429 44.89 -23.95 -11.79
C LEU A 429 45.94 -23.97 -12.91
N MET A 430 46.06 -22.86 -13.64
CA MET A 430 47.03 -22.71 -14.73
C MET A 430 48.48 -22.67 -14.20
N MET A 431 48.73 -22.02 -13.06
CA MET A 431 50.05 -22.00 -12.40
C MET A 431 50.43 -23.37 -11.82
N LEU A 432 49.49 -24.08 -11.21
CA LEU A 432 49.75 -25.36 -10.55
C LEU A 432 49.90 -26.53 -11.54
N TRP A 433 49.08 -26.56 -12.59
CA TRP A 433 48.97 -27.72 -13.48
C TRP A 433 48.88 -27.40 -14.96
N GLY A 434 48.48 -26.19 -15.36
CA GLY A 434 48.15 -25.89 -16.75
C GLY A 434 49.34 -25.48 -17.63
N LEU A 435 50.34 -24.81 -17.07
CA LEU A 435 51.58 -24.47 -17.78
C LEU A 435 52.57 -25.65 -17.75
N PRO A 436 53.27 -25.96 -18.86
CA PRO A 436 54.27 -27.03 -18.89
C PRO A 436 55.46 -26.72 -17.97
N ALA A 437 56.17 -27.76 -17.55
CA ALA A 437 57.33 -27.66 -16.66
C ALA A 437 58.49 -26.85 -17.27
N HIS A 438 58.66 -26.97 -18.59
CA HIS A 438 59.68 -26.30 -19.39
C HIS A 438 59.04 -25.77 -20.66
N ASP A 439 59.55 -24.66 -21.21
CA ASP A 439 59.10 -24.17 -22.51
C ASP A 439 59.45 -25.21 -23.59
N THR A 440 58.46 -25.59 -24.40
CA THR A 440 58.55 -26.55 -25.50
C THR A 440 59.41 -25.94 -26.63
N ALA A 441 60.72 -26.13 -26.55
CA ALA A 441 61.63 -25.65 -27.58
C ALA A 441 61.42 -26.45 -28.88
N THR A 442 60.75 -25.85 -29.88
CA THR A 442 60.70 -26.39 -31.24
C THR A 442 62.11 -26.43 -31.83
N ARG A 443 62.64 -27.65 -32.06
CA ARG A 443 63.89 -27.83 -32.80
C ARG A 443 63.55 -28.11 -34.26
N SER A 444 63.88 -27.16 -35.13
CA SER A 444 63.83 -27.36 -36.57
C SER A 444 65.15 -27.98 -37.02
N THR A 445 65.17 -29.28 -37.25
CA THR A 445 66.31 -29.95 -37.87
C THR A 445 66.08 -29.97 -39.38
N GLY A 446 67.06 -29.47 -40.13
CA GLY A 446 66.98 -29.38 -41.59
C GLY A 446 68.02 -30.27 -42.23
N THR A 447 67.64 -31.05 -43.23
CA THR A 447 68.60 -31.70 -44.13
C THR A 447 68.56 -30.98 -45.48
N VAL A 448 69.74 -30.52 -45.92
CA VAL A 448 69.89 -29.84 -47.22
C VAL A 448 70.50 -30.82 -48.21
N THR A 449 69.73 -31.23 -49.20
CA THR A 449 70.21 -32.07 -50.32
C THR A 449 70.05 -31.30 -51.62
N GLY A 450 71.15 -30.70 -52.10
CA GLY A 450 71.18 -29.88 -53.31
C GLY A 450 70.27 -28.65 -53.21
N ARG A 451 69.25 -28.56 -54.07
CA ARG A 451 68.27 -27.44 -54.13
C ARG A 451 67.01 -27.62 -53.28
N ARG A 452 66.88 -28.72 -52.53
CA ARG A 452 65.69 -29.02 -51.72
C ARG A 452 66.05 -28.96 -50.23
N ILE A 453 65.33 -28.11 -49.49
CA ILE A 453 65.43 -27.98 -48.04
C ILE A 453 64.21 -28.68 -47.44
N ILE A 454 64.43 -29.72 -46.65
CA ILE A 454 63.38 -30.36 -45.85
C ILE A 454 63.66 -29.99 -44.39
N LEU A 455 62.77 -29.19 -43.81
CA LEU A 455 62.78 -28.82 -42.40
C LEU A 455 61.78 -29.74 -41.67
N THR A 456 62.29 -30.57 -40.78
CA THR A 456 61.49 -31.35 -39.83
C THR A 456 61.47 -30.61 -38.51
N THR A 457 60.30 -30.09 -38.14
CA THR A 457 60.09 -29.40 -36.86
C THR A 457 59.54 -30.40 -35.85
N ASP A 458 60.37 -30.83 -34.90
CA ASP A 458 59.92 -31.66 -33.78
C ASP A 458 59.53 -30.76 -32.61
N ALA A 459 58.27 -30.86 -32.18
CA ALA A 459 57.74 -30.22 -30.98
C ALA A 459 57.61 -31.27 -29.87
N SER A 460 58.31 -31.07 -28.75
CA SER A 460 58.16 -31.95 -27.58
C SER A 460 56.79 -31.73 -26.93
N ALA A 461 56.12 -32.82 -26.54
CA ALA A 461 54.81 -32.73 -25.90
C ALA A 461 54.90 -32.00 -24.55
N PRO A 462 53.94 -31.13 -24.20
CA PRO A 462 53.95 -30.41 -22.93
C PRO A 462 53.77 -31.36 -21.74
N GLU A 463 54.78 -31.43 -20.87
CA GLU A 463 54.77 -32.28 -19.67
C GLU A 463 54.25 -31.54 -18.43
N ASN A 464 53.51 -32.27 -17.59
CA ASN A 464 53.00 -31.75 -16.33
C ASN A 464 54.14 -31.42 -15.36
N PRO A 465 54.06 -30.29 -14.62
CA PRO A 465 55.06 -29.94 -13.62
C PRO A 465 55.13 -30.98 -12.50
N THR A 466 56.33 -31.49 -12.22
CA THR A 466 56.65 -32.39 -11.10
C THR A 466 57.43 -31.63 -10.02
N GLY A 467 56.91 -31.61 -8.79
CA GLY A 467 57.46 -30.83 -7.66
C GLY A 467 56.37 -30.40 -6.67
N PRO A 468 56.69 -30.01 -5.42
CA PRO A 468 55.68 -29.58 -4.44
C PRO A 468 54.95 -28.30 -4.90
N PRO A 469 53.67 -28.10 -4.55
CA PRO A 469 52.83 -27.01 -5.07
C PRO A 469 53.34 -25.60 -4.72
N GLY A 470 54.10 -25.46 -3.63
CA GLY A 470 54.73 -24.18 -3.25
C GLY A 470 55.75 -23.68 -4.27
N ASP A 471 56.55 -24.59 -4.83
CA ASP A 471 57.59 -24.26 -5.83
C ASP A 471 57.00 -23.92 -7.21
N ARG A 472 55.69 -24.17 -7.39
CA ARG A 472 54.96 -23.85 -8.64
C ARG A 472 54.37 -22.45 -8.62
N LEU A 473 54.23 -21.81 -7.47
CA LEU A 473 53.68 -20.46 -7.31
C LEU A 473 54.77 -19.40 -7.51
N THR A 474 55.27 -19.28 -8.73
CA THR A 474 56.32 -18.31 -9.07
C THR A 474 55.79 -17.12 -9.87
N THR A 475 56.46 -15.97 -9.75
CA THR A 475 56.10 -14.74 -10.48
C THR A 475 56.11 -14.94 -12.00
N GLY A 476 57.02 -15.76 -12.54
CA GLY A 476 57.07 -16.06 -13.98
C GLY A 476 55.87 -16.87 -14.47
N ARG A 477 55.38 -17.84 -13.68
CA ARG A 477 54.16 -18.59 -14.01
C ARG A 477 52.89 -17.75 -13.81
N PHE A 478 52.92 -16.79 -12.89
CA PHE A 478 51.84 -15.82 -12.71
C PHE A 478 51.68 -14.95 -13.97
N GLU A 479 52.77 -14.42 -14.51
CA GLU A 479 52.71 -13.59 -15.71
C GLU A 479 52.23 -14.39 -16.95
N LYS A 480 52.74 -15.62 -17.13
CA LYS A 480 52.28 -16.51 -18.21
C LYS A 480 50.79 -16.88 -18.06
N SER A 481 50.35 -17.25 -16.85
CA SER A 481 48.94 -17.59 -16.59
C SER A 481 48.02 -16.39 -16.77
N LEU A 482 48.40 -15.19 -16.31
CA LEU A 482 47.65 -13.96 -16.54
C LEU A 482 47.48 -13.69 -18.04
N ARG A 483 48.56 -13.83 -18.82
CA ARG A 483 48.52 -13.65 -20.28
C ARG A 483 47.60 -14.66 -20.95
N VAL A 484 47.66 -15.93 -20.55
CA VAL A 484 46.76 -16.99 -21.05
C VAL A 484 45.31 -16.68 -20.72
N VAL A 485 45.00 -16.32 -19.48
CA VAL A 485 43.62 -16.05 -19.04
C VAL A 485 43.06 -14.82 -19.74
N VAL A 486 43.76 -13.67 -19.71
CA VAL A 486 43.33 -12.44 -20.40
C VAL A 486 43.14 -12.68 -21.89
N ASN A 487 44.10 -13.36 -22.54
CA ASN A 487 43.98 -13.68 -23.95
C ASN A 487 42.86 -14.67 -24.22
N SER A 488 42.58 -15.64 -23.35
CA SER A 488 41.51 -16.62 -23.59
C SER A 488 40.10 -16.03 -23.44
N VAL A 489 39.94 -15.04 -22.56
CA VAL A 489 38.65 -14.36 -22.33
C VAL A 489 38.33 -13.38 -23.45
N ILE A 490 39.35 -12.65 -23.92
CA ILE A 490 39.19 -11.56 -24.91
C ILE A 490 39.43 -12.07 -26.34
N PHE A 491 40.34 -13.03 -26.52
CA PHE A 491 40.78 -13.54 -27.81
C PHE A 491 40.61 -15.08 -27.90
N ARG A 492 40.34 -15.60 -29.10
CA ARG A 492 39.98 -17.03 -29.29
C ARG A 492 41.13 -18.03 -29.06
N SER A 493 42.37 -17.58 -28.87
CA SER A 493 43.51 -18.47 -28.58
C SER A 493 44.60 -17.78 -27.76
N SER A 494 45.07 -18.45 -26.71
CA SER A 494 46.22 -18.03 -25.89
C SER A 494 47.58 -18.18 -26.60
N GLY A 495 47.66 -19.02 -27.64
CA GLY A 495 48.88 -19.26 -28.43
C GLY A 495 50.02 -19.90 -27.64
N GLN A 496 49.73 -20.51 -26.50
CA GLN A 496 50.69 -21.15 -25.61
C GLN A 496 50.48 -22.67 -25.63
N ASP A 497 51.57 -23.43 -25.54
CA ASP A 497 51.50 -24.87 -25.35
C ASP A 497 51.06 -25.16 -23.91
N LEU A 498 49.87 -25.75 -23.77
CA LEU A 498 49.26 -26.07 -22.49
C LEU A 498 49.31 -27.58 -22.25
N THR A 499 49.41 -27.98 -20.98
CA THR A 499 49.21 -29.37 -20.60
C THR A 499 47.75 -29.78 -20.81
N THR A 500 47.44 -31.07 -20.82
CA THR A 500 46.06 -31.58 -20.92
C THR A 500 45.13 -30.91 -19.89
N THR A 501 45.60 -30.76 -18.66
CA THR A 501 44.90 -30.05 -17.57
C THR A 501 44.74 -28.56 -17.86
N GLY A 502 45.75 -27.92 -18.45
CA GLY A 502 45.68 -26.53 -18.90
C GLY A 502 44.65 -26.32 -20.00
N THR A 503 44.58 -27.22 -20.98
CA THR A 503 43.59 -27.17 -22.06
C THR A 503 42.16 -27.26 -21.53
N TYR A 504 41.87 -28.18 -20.61
CA TYR A 504 40.54 -28.26 -19.99
C TYR A 504 40.22 -27.03 -19.12
N THR A 505 41.22 -26.47 -18.43
CA THR A 505 41.05 -25.25 -17.63
C THR A 505 40.73 -24.05 -18.53
N GLU A 506 41.41 -23.91 -19.67
CA GLU A 506 41.14 -22.87 -20.66
C GLU A 506 39.77 -23.06 -21.33
N MET A 507 39.37 -24.29 -21.64
CA MET A 507 38.03 -24.56 -22.17
C MET A 507 36.93 -24.16 -21.18
N ALA A 508 37.11 -24.44 -19.89
CA ALA A 508 36.16 -24.05 -18.86
C ALA A 508 36.08 -22.52 -18.66
N SER A 509 37.22 -21.83 -18.68
CA SER A 509 37.28 -20.36 -18.55
C SER A 509 36.54 -19.67 -19.71
N ARG A 510 36.72 -20.15 -20.95
CA ARG A 510 36.05 -19.64 -22.15
C ARG A 510 34.53 -19.73 -22.13
N LEU A 511 33.96 -20.64 -21.33
CA LEU A 511 32.52 -20.74 -21.16
C LEU A 511 32.03 -19.86 -19.99
N THR A 512 32.72 -19.94 -18.86
CA THR A 512 32.24 -19.39 -17.59
C THR A 512 32.48 -17.89 -17.47
N GLU A 513 33.67 -17.40 -17.83
CA GLU A 513 34.07 -16.01 -17.63
C GLU A 513 33.27 -15.03 -18.53
N PRO A 514 32.99 -15.32 -19.83
CA PRO A 514 32.12 -14.47 -20.64
C PRO A 514 30.67 -14.39 -20.15
N VAL A 515 30.13 -15.49 -19.61
CA VAL A 515 28.77 -15.51 -19.03
C VAL A 515 28.71 -14.61 -17.80
N LEU A 516 29.71 -14.69 -16.91
CA LEU A 516 29.81 -13.83 -15.73
C LEU A 516 30.00 -12.36 -16.10
N LEU A 517 30.82 -12.09 -17.12
CA LEU A 517 31.00 -10.74 -17.67
C LEU A 517 29.69 -10.18 -18.25
N GLY A 518 28.94 -11.00 -18.99
CA GLY A 518 27.62 -10.63 -19.52
C GLY A 518 26.61 -10.31 -18.41
N LEU A 519 26.56 -11.13 -17.36
CA LEU A 519 25.73 -10.88 -16.17
C LEU A 519 26.15 -9.60 -15.43
N ALA A 520 27.46 -9.34 -15.30
CA ALA A 520 27.97 -8.12 -14.71
C ALA A 520 27.57 -6.88 -15.52
N ALA A 521 27.74 -6.93 -16.85
CA ALA A 521 27.35 -5.84 -17.75
C ALA A 521 25.84 -5.56 -17.68
N LEU A 522 25.01 -6.61 -17.67
CA LEU A 522 23.55 -6.48 -17.56
C LEU A 522 23.15 -5.84 -16.22
N ALA A 523 23.78 -6.23 -15.13
CA ALA A 523 23.53 -5.65 -13.81
C ALA A 523 24.02 -4.19 -13.69
N VAL A 524 25.13 -3.83 -14.35
CA VAL A 524 25.60 -2.44 -14.42
C VAL A 524 24.65 -1.58 -15.24
N ARG A 525 24.19 -2.06 -16.41
CA ARG A 525 23.17 -1.36 -17.22
C ARG A 525 21.89 -1.14 -16.42
N GLY A 526 21.44 -2.17 -15.70
CA GLY A 526 20.29 -2.09 -14.80
C GLY A 526 20.48 -1.19 -13.58
N ARG A 527 21.71 -0.74 -13.28
CA ARG A 527 22.00 0.26 -12.24
C ARG A 527 22.06 1.67 -12.81
N ILE A 528 22.57 1.84 -14.03
CA ILE A 528 22.61 3.15 -14.73
C ILE A 528 21.22 3.62 -15.15
N LYS A 529 20.30 2.68 -15.44
CA LYS A 529 18.89 2.99 -15.72
C LYS A 529 18.08 3.40 -14.49
N ARG A 530 18.59 3.14 -13.28
CA ARG A 530 17.96 3.55 -12.02
C ARG A 530 18.47 4.92 -11.62
#